data_AF-A0AB39AQ11-F1
#
_entry.id   AF-A0AB39AQ11-F1
#
_cell.length_a   1.000
_cell.length_b   1.000
_cell.length_c   1.000
_cell.angle_alpha   90.00
_cell.angle_beta   90.00
_cell.angle_gamma   90.00
#
_symmetry.space_group_name_H-M   'P 1'
#
loop_
_entity.id
_entity.type
_entity.pdbx_description
1 polymer ?
#
loop_
_entity_poly.entity_id
_entity_poly.type
_entity_poly.pdbx_seq_one_letter_code
_entity_poly.pdbx_strand_id
1 'polypeptide(L)'
;MPILEWEKSEERFTEQSFEHKLTVVIGLFAFILFTIALFYFSYYGFVENVYFDESLYYIRESGLLAPIIVMAPFPVLMTIAGLQKVLNFRNEKTIRLMVKLMLRAIPLYIILSIANSFYIESKLTLEGYSFCNWYTSPSLRGPDVWLKNDELCLQGGSVIISDVTDWFEQKNQQGIEPSVDELKEFIKITRKMRDDYINNM
;
A
#
# COMPACT_ATOMS: atom_id res chain seq x y z
N MET A 1 -18.58 -6.57 30.32
CA MET A 1 -17.28 -5.99 30.72
C MET A 1 -17.02 -4.79 29.82
N PRO A 2 -16.63 -3.64 30.36
CA PRO A 2 -16.27 -2.48 29.54
C PRO A 2 -15.06 -2.81 28.65
N ILE A 3 -15.13 -2.42 27.37
CA ILE A 3 -14.11 -2.73 26.35
C ILE A 3 -12.82 -1.92 26.61
N LEU A 4 -12.96 -0.72 27.18
CA LEU A 4 -11.88 0.15 27.62
C LEU A 4 -12.11 0.53 29.08
N GLU A 5 -11.04 0.58 29.85
CA GLU A 5 -11.07 1.00 31.25
C GLU A 5 -10.10 2.15 31.49
N TRP A 6 -10.57 3.16 32.22
CA TRP A 6 -9.83 4.36 32.58
C TRP A 6 -9.61 4.36 34.09
N GLU A 7 -8.91 3.33 34.57
CA GLU A 7 -8.52 3.20 35.96
C GLU A 7 -7.24 4.02 36.21
N LYS A 8 -7.21 4.81 37.28
CA LYS A 8 -6.04 5.63 37.62
C LYS A 8 -4.82 4.74 37.86
N SER A 9 -3.69 5.15 37.32
CA SER A 9 -2.38 4.54 37.56
C SER A 9 -1.81 5.01 38.89
N GLU A 10 -1.19 4.10 39.63
CA GLU A 10 -0.42 4.45 40.84
C GLU A 10 0.82 5.28 40.47
N GLU A 11 1.50 4.90 39.38
CA GLU A 11 2.59 5.69 38.82
C GLU A 11 2.06 6.87 38.02
N ARG A 12 2.51 8.09 38.38
CA ARG A 12 2.23 9.29 37.59
C ARG A 12 3.22 9.42 36.44
N PHE A 13 2.71 9.77 35.27
CA PHE A 13 3.51 10.11 34.09
C PHE A 13 4.50 11.23 34.37
N THR A 14 4.13 12.21 35.21
CA THR A 14 5.01 13.31 35.62
C THR A 14 6.22 12.86 36.43
N GLU A 15 6.15 11.70 37.09
CA GLU A 15 7.21 11.16 37.94
C GLU A 15 8.19 10.26 37.16
N GLN A 16 7.86 9.91 35.91
CA GLN A 16 8.71 9.09 35.05
C GLN A 16 9.92 9.85 34.48
N SER A 17 10.92 9.10 34.01
CA SER A 17 12.12 9.65 33.39
C SER A 17 11.79 10.49 32.15
N PHE A 18 12.65 11.47 31.85
CA PHE A 18 12.49 12.31 30.67
C PHE A 18 12.44 11.49 29.38
N GLU A 19 13.30 10.48 29.25
CA GLU A 19 13.33 9.57 28.12
C GLU A 19 12.00 8.86 27.92
N HIS A 20 11.41 8.30 29.00
CA HIS A 20 10.13 7.60 28.91
C HIS A 20 9.00 8.53 28.46
N LYS A 21 8.96 9.75 29.01
CA LYS A 21 7.97 10.76 28.60
C LYS A 21 8.11 11.09 27.11
N LEU A 22 9.34 11.30 26.65
CA LEU A 22 9.63 11.61 25.27
C LEU A 22 9.22 10.46 24.34
N THR A 23 9.52 9.21 24.70
CA THR A 23 9.11 8.02 23.94
C THR A 23 7.59 7.92 23.81
N VAL A 24 6.84 8.13 24.90
CA VAL A 24 5.37 8.07 24.88
C VAL A 24 4.80 9.16 23.99
N VAL A 25 5.30 10.39 24.09
CA VAL A 25 4.81 11.52 23.28
C VAL A 25 5.15 11.35 21.80
N ILE A 26 6.39 10.99 21.46
CA ILE A 26 6.78 10.71 20.07
C ILE A 26 5.98 9.53 19.52
N GLY A 27 5.81 8.46 20.30
CA GLY A 27 5.02 7.30 19.93
C GLY A 27 3.57 7.66 19.61
N LEU A 28 2.95 8.56 20.38
CA LEU A 28 1.60 9.06 20.11
C LEU A 28 1.48 9.71 18.72
N PHE A 29 2.37 10.64 18.40
CA PHE A 29 2.39 11.28 17.09
C PHE A 29 2.65 10.27 15.96
N ALA A 30 3.58 9.35 16.17
CA ALA A 30 3.89 8.30 15.20
C ALA A 30 2.67 7.41 14.91
N PHE A 31 1.93 6.97 15.94
CA PHE A 31 0.73 6.14 15.75
C PHE A 31 -0.46 6.90 15.16
N ILE A 32 -0.58 8.21 15.43
CA ILE A 32 -1.57 9.06 14.75
C ILE A 32 -1.27 9.14 13.25
N LEU A 33 -0.02 9.46 12.90
CA LEU A 33 0.42 9.51 11.50
C LEU A 33 0.28 8.15 10.82
N PHE A 34 0.60 7.07 11.52
CA PHE A 34 0.45 5.72 10.99
C PHE A 34 -1.02 5.37 10.74
N THR A 35 -1.94 5.79 11.62
CA THR A 35 -3.39 5.66 11.38
C THR A 35 -3.79 6.39 10.10
N ILE A 36 -3.41 7.67 9.97
CA ILE A 36 -3.73 8.47 8.77
C ILE A 36 -3.19 7.80 7.50
N ALA A 37 -1.95 7.30 7.53
CA ALA A 37 -1.35 6.59 6.41
C ALA A 37 -2.15 5.34 6.02
N LEU A 38 -2.61 4.52 6.99
CA LEU A 38 -3.44 3.35 6.69
C LEU A 38 -4.75 3.72 6.01
N PHE A 39 -5.43 4.77 6.47
CA PHE A 39 -6.65 5.26 5.83
C PHE A 39 -6.38 5.78 4.42
N TYR A 40 -5.30 6.55 4.23
CA TYR A 40 -4.89 7.04 2.92
C TYR A 40 -4.60 5.91 1.93
N PHE A 41 -3.79 4.92 2.32
CA PHE A 41 -3.47 3.78 1.45
C PHE A 41 -4.69 2.91 1.15
N SER A 42 -5.59 2.72 2.11
CA SER A 42 -6.85 2.03 1.86
C SER A 42 -7.72 2.78 0.86
N TYR A 43 -7.89 4.09 1.05
CA TYR A 43 -8.63 4.96 0.13
C TYR A 43 -8.04 4.90 -1.29
N TYR A 44 -6.72 5.06 -1.41
CA TYR A 44 -6.00 4.94 -2.67
C TYR A 44 -6.23 3.56 -3.32
N GLY A 45 -6.15 2.47 -2.54
CA GLY A 45 -6.45 1.12 -3.01
C GLY A 45 -7.87 0.99 -3.57
N PHE A 46 -8.87 1.57 -2.90
CA PHE A 46 -10.23 1.56 -3.41
C PHE A 46 -10.38 2.38 -4.70
N VAL A 47 -9.85 3.60 -4.73
CA VAL A 47 -10.00 4.49 -5.89
C VAL A 47 -9.26 3.96 -7.12
N GLU A 48 -7.99 3.59 -6.97
CA GLU A 48 -7.13 3.24 -8.11
C GLU A 48 -7.25 1.79 -8.56
N ASN A 49 -7.74 0.88 -7.71
CA ASN A 49 -7.75 -0.55 -8.03
C ASN A 49 -9.15 -1.16 -8.03
N VAL A 50 -10.02 -0.80 -7.08
CA VAL A 50 -11.37 -1.38 -7.02
C VAL A 50 -12.31 -0.65 -7.96
N TYR A 51 -12.30 0.68 -7.89
CA TYR A 51 -13.12 1.51 -8.76
C TYR A 51 -12.44 1.71 -10.10
N PHE A 52 -11.18 2.18 -10.08
CA PHE A 52 -10.30 2.50 -11.22
C PHE A 52 -10.97 3.29 -12.35
N ASP A 53 -10.17 4.01 -13.14
CA ASP A 53 -10.68 4.72 -14.31
C ASP A 53 -10.54 3.84 -15.56
N GLU A 54 -11.67 3.39 -16.10
CA GLU A 54 -11.75 2.51 -17.28
C GLU A 54 -11.23 3.17 -18.58
N SER A 55 -11.01 4.48 -18.56
CA SER A 55 -10.39 5.20 -19.68
C SER A 55 -8.87 4.99 -19.77
N LEU A 56 -8.22 4.49 -18.71
CA LEU A 56 -6.78 4.26 -18.67
C LEU A 56 -6.37 3.07 -19.55
N TYR A 57 -5.22 3.17 -20.21
CA TYR A 57 -4.72 2.09 -21.08
C TYR A 57 -3.81 1.10 -20.34
N TYR A 58 -3.28 1.55 -19.20
CA TYR A 58 -2.40 0.80 -18.31
C TYR A 58 -2.93 0.90 -16.88
N ILE A 59 -2.96 -0.22 -16.17
CA ILE A 59 -3.36 -0.27 -14.76
C ILE A 59 -2.32 -1.07 -13.98
N ARG A 60 -1.98 -0.55 -12.80
CA ARG A 60 -1.11 -1.20 -11.82
C ARG A 60 -1.98 -1.68 -10.66
N GLU A 61 -2.26 -2.98 -10.66
CA GLU A 61 -3.19 -3.61 -9.74
C GLU A 61 -2.50 -4.04 -8.43
N SER A 62 -3.13 -3.77 -7.29
CA SER A 62 -2.71 -4.28 -5.99
C SER A 62 -3.89 -4.62 -5.10
N GLY A 63 -4.15 -5.93 -4.96
CA GLY A 63 -5.15 -6.46 -4.04
C GLY A 63 -4.90 -6.17 -2.55
N LEU A 64 -3.68 -5.73 -2.19
CA LEU A 64 -3.23 -5.52 -0.81
C LEU A 64 -3.68 -4.19 -0.18
N LEU A 65 -3.90 -3.16 -0.99
CA LEU A 65 -4.05 -1.78 -0.49
C LEU A 65 -5.43 -1.52 0.10
N ALA A 66 -6.51 -1.83 -0.62
CA ALA A 66 -7.86 -1.57 -0.13
C ALA A 66 -8.16 -2.25 1.23
N PRO A 67 -7.82 -3.54 1.45
CA PRO A 67 -8.11 -4.23 2.70
C PRO A 67 -7.24 -3.81 3.90
N ILE A 68 -6.19 -2.99 3.69
CA ILE A 68 -5.25 -2.63 4.76
C ILE A 68 -5.93 -1.90 5.93
N ILE A 69 -7.11 -1.33 5.71
CA ILE A 69 -7.95 -0.69 6.74
C ILE A 69 -8.29 -1.60 7.90
N VAL A 70 -8.32 -2.93 7.68
CA VAL A 70 -8.54 -3.92 8.74
C VAL A 70 -7.45 -3.87 9.82
N MET A 71 -6.28 -3.33 9.51
CA MET A 71 -5.17 -3.13 10.44
C MET A 71 -5.29 -1.84 11.26
N ALA A 72 -6.22 -0.94 10.94
CA ALA A 72 -6.40 0.35 11.61
C ALA A 72 -6.70 0.27 13.13
N PRO A 73 -7.34 -0.77 13.69
CA PRO A 73 -7.50 -0.89 15.13
C PRO A 73 -6.17 -0.90 15.91
N PHE A 74 -5.07 -1.34 15.30
CA PHE A 74 -3.75 -1.36 15.96
C PHE A 74 -3.23 0.03 16.32
N PRO A 75 -2.96 0.93 15.37
CA PRO A 75 -2.44 2.24 15.72
C PRO A 75 -3.45 3.06 16.52
N VAL A 76 -4.76 2.90 16.29
CA VAL A 76 -5.80 3.58 17.09
C VAL A 76 -5.72 3.17 18.57
N LEU A 77 -5.64 1.87 18.86
CA LEU A 77 -5.54 1.41 20.25
C LEU A 77 -4.20 1.76 20.89
N MET A 78 -3.11 1.80 20.11
CA MET A 78 -1.81 2.30 20.59
C MET A 78 -1.86 3.79 20.93
N THR A 79 -2.53 4.60 20.12
CA THR A 79 -2.78 6.01 20.44
C THR A 79 -3.60 6.14 21.72
N ILE A 80 -4.68 5.37 21.89
CA ILE A 80 -5.48 5.37 23.13
C ILE A 80 -4.62 4.94 24.34
N ALA A 81 -3.81 3.90 24.21
CA ALA A 81 -2.92 3.42 25.28
C ALA A 81 -1.86 4.45 25.67
N GLY A 82 -1.33 5.21 24.70
CA GLY A 82 -0.44 6.34 24.97
C GLY A 82 -1.15 7.50 25.68
N LEU A 83 -2.37 7.84 25.26
CA LEU A 83 -3.19 8.88 25.89
C LEU A 83 -3.54 8.51 27.33
N GLN A 84 -3.90 7.25 27.57
CA GLN A 84 -4.09 6.72 28.91
C GLN A 84 -2.85 6.94 29.78
N LYS A 85 -1.65 6.61 29.27
CA LYS A 85 -0.41 6.80 30.02
C LYS A 85 -0.15 8.28 30.34
N VAL A 86 -0.27 9.19 29.36
CA VAL A 86 -0.10 10.65 29.55
C VAL A 86 -1.08 11.21 30.59
N LEU A 87 -2.31 10.71 30.60
CA LEU A 87 -3.37 11.13 31.51
C LEU A 87 -3.35 10.40 32.87
N ASN A 88 -2.29 9.62 33.16
CA ASN A 88 -2.11 8.85 34.40
C ASN A 88 -3.16 7.74 34.60
N PHE A 89 -3.60 7.10 33.52
CA PHE A 89 -4.44 5.91 33.54
C PHE A 89 -3.65 4.65 33.16
N ARG A 90 -4.12 3.49 33.64
CA ARG A 90 -3.58 2.18 33.27
C ARG A 90 -3.94 1.86 31.81
N ASN A 91 -2.97 1.32 31.06
CA ASN A 91 -3.14 0.99 29.64
C ASN A 91 -3.02 -0.52 29.33
N GLU A 92 -2.75 -1.37 30.33
CA GLU A 92 -2.55 -2.81 30.18
C GLU A 92 -3.72 -3.52 29.48
N LYS A 93 -4.96 -3.14 29.82
CA LYS A 93 -6.17 -3.71 29.21
C LYS A 93 -6.31 -3.31 27.74
N THR A 94 -6.01 -2.06 27.41
CA THR A 94 -6.01 -1.54 26.03
C THR A 94 -4.97 -2.26 25.18
N ILE A 95 -3.75 -2.43 25.69
CA ILE A 95 -2.68 -3.18 25.02
C ILE A 95 -3.11 -4.65 24.82
N ARG A 96 -3.69 -5.29 25.83
CA ARG A 96 -4.20 -6.66 25.73
C ARG A 96 -5.31 -6.80 24.68
N LEU A 97 -6.22 -5.83 24.62
CA LEU A 97 -7.27 -5.79 23.60
C LEU A 97 -6.67 -5.64 22.20
N MET A 98 -5.71 -4.74 22.03
CA MET A 98 -5.00 -4.53 20.76
C MET A 98 -4.35 -5.82 20.27
N VAL A 99 -3.62 -6.55 21.12
CA VAL A 99 -3.01 -7.84 20.75
C VAL A 99 -4.08 -8.84 20.29
N LYS A 100 -5.19 -8.96 21.04
CA LYS A 100 -6.29 -9.88 20.67
C LYS A 100 -6.94 -9.53 19.34
N LEU A 101 -7.14 -8.25 19.05
CA LEU A 101 -7.69 -7.81 17.76
C LEU A 101 -6.70 -8.06 16.63
N MET A 102 -5.40 -7.82 16.85
CA MET A 102 -4.38 -8.06 15.83
C MET A 102 -4.25 -9.53 15.43
N LEU A 103 -4.38 -10.45 16.39
CA LEU A 103 -4.42 -11.89 16.10
C LEU A 103 -5.58 -12.28 15.18
N ARG A 104 -6.66 -11.48 15.12
CA ARG A 104 -7.81 -11.68 14.22
C ARG A 104 -7.71 -10.85 12.94
N ALA A 105 -7.17 -9.64 13.04
CA ALA A 105 -7.04 -8.70 11.92
C ALA A 105 -6.04 -9.19 10.87
N ILE A 106 -4.91 -9.79 11.28
CA ILE A 106 -3.90 -10.31 10.35
C ILE A 106 -4.47 -11.40 9.42
N PRO A 107 -5.07 -12.50 9.91
CA PRO A 107 -5.64 -13.51 9.02
C PRO A 107 -6.81 -12.95 8.18
N LEU A 108 -7.63 -12.06 8.77
CA LEU A 108 -8.70 -11.40 8.02
C LEU A 108 -8.17 -10.54 6.88
N TYR A 109 -7.09 -9.79 7.10
CA TYR A 109 -6.43 -8.98 6.08
C TYR A 109 -5.91 -9.84 4.92
N ILE A 110 -5.30 -11.00 5.23
CA ILE A 110 -4.82 -11.92 4.19
C ILE A 110 -5.97 -12.46 3.35
N ILE A 111 -7.04 -12.92 3.99
CA ILE A 111 -8.23 -13.46 3.30
C ILE A 111 -8.86 -12.39 2.40
N LEU A 112 -9.05 -11.17 2.92
CA LEU A 112 -9.63 -10.08 2.16
C LEU A 112 -8.72 -9.61 1.02
N SER A 113 -7.40 -9.62 1.21
CA SER A 113 -6.45 -9.27 0.15
C SER A 113 -6.51 -10.24 -1.02
N ILE A 114 -6.59 -11.55 -0.74
CA ILE A 114 -6.74 -12.57 -1.78
C ILE A 114 -8.08 -12.39 -2.50
N ALA A 115 -9.17 -12.25 -1.75
CA ALA A 115 -10.50 -12.04 -2.34
C ALA A 115 -10.58 -10.76 -3.18
N ASN A 116 -9.91 -9.70 -2.74
CA ASN A 116 -9.87 -8.42 -3.45
C ASN A 116 -9.06 -8.52 -4.75
N SER A 117 -7.92 -9.23 -4.75
CA SER A 117 -7.13 -9.51 -5.96
C SER A 117 -8.01 -10.19 -7.02
N PHE A 118 -8.64 -11.32 -6.66
CA PHE A 118 -9.54 -12.03 -7.58
C PHE A 118 -10.69 -11.18 -8.10
N TYR A 119 -11.26 -10.32 -7.24
CA TYR A 119 -12.32 -9.41 -7.65
C TYR A 119 -11.83 -8.38 -8.67
N ILE A 120 -10.69 -7.74 -8.41
CA ILE A 120 -10.13 -6.71 -9.30
C ILE A 120 -9.70 -7.33 -10.63
N GLU A 121 -8.97 -8.45 -10.61
CA GLU A 121 -8.53 -9.16 -11.83
C GLU A 121 -9.72 -9.60 -12.69
N SER A 122 -10.79 -10.11 -12.05
CA SER A 122 -12.01 -10.47 -12.77
C SER A 122 -12.68 -9.25 -13.39
N LYS A 123 -12.71 -8.11 -12.70
CA LYS A 123 -13.29 -6.87 -13.23
C LYS A 123 -12.44 -6.33 -14.39
N LEU A 124 -11.12 -6.30 -14.26
CA LEU A 124 -10.20 -5.87 -15.31
C LEU A 124 -10.37 -6.72 -16.59
N THR A 125 -10.51 -8.03 -16.44
CA THR A 125 -10.75 -8.94 -17.57
C THR A 125 -12.10 -8.64 -18.26
N LEU A 126 -13.14 -8.33 -17.48
CA LEU A 126 -14.46 -7.97 -18.01
C LEU A 126 -14.42 -6.65 -18.80
N GLU A 127 -13.60 -5.70 -18.36
CA GLU A 127 -13.37 -4.41 -19.03
C GLU A 127 -12.37 -4.49 -20.21
N GLY A 128 -11.90 -5.70 -20.55
CA GLY A 128 -11.06 -5.96 -21.72
C GLY A 128 -9.56 -5.78 -21.50
N TYR A 129 -9.09 -5.64 -20.25
CA TYR A 129 -7.67 -5.62 -19.95
C TYR A 129 -7.07 -7.03 -20.00
N SER A 130 -5.81 -7.09 -20.41
CA SER A 130 -5.01 -8.30 -20.45
C SER A 130 -3.82 -8.18 -19.51
N PHE A 131 -3.55 -9.27 -18.78
CA PHE A 131 -2.42 -9.36 -17.85
C PHE A 131 -1.08 -9.39 -18.60
N CYS A 132 -0.13 -8.56 -18.19
CA CYS A 132 1.22 -8.52 -18.74
C CYS A 132 2.27 -9.05 -17.77
N ASN A 133 2.67 -10.31 -17.97
CA ASN A 133 3.68 -10.97 -17.14
C ASN A 133 5.07 -10.31 -17.24
N TRP A 134 5.42 -9.71 -18.40
CA TRP A 134 6.76 -9.13 -18.60
C TRP A 134 7.00 -7.85 -17.80
N TYR A 135 5.94 -7.11 -17.47
CA TYR A 135 6.02 -5.87 -16.69
C TYR A 135 5.54 -6.03 -15.26
N THR A 136 4.91 -7.16 -14.94
CA THR A 136 4.56 -7.53 -13.57
C THR A 136 5.83 -7.83 -12.77
N SER A 137 5.90 -7.25 -11.57
CA SER A 137 7.04 -7.48 -10.68
C SER A 137 7.06 -8.95 -10.23
N PRO A 138 8.22 -9.63 -10.19
CA PRO A 138 8.30 -11.02 -9.73
C PRO A 138 8.03 -11.20 -8.23
N SER A 139 7.73 -10.12 -7.50
CA SER A 139 7.48 -10.17 -6.06
C SER A 139 5.99 -10.37 -5.77
N LEU A 140 5.68 -11.24 -4.80
CA LEU A 140 4.30 -11.47 -4.30
C LEU A 140 3.61 -10.21 -3.73
N ARG A 141 4.36 -9.12 -3.54
CA ARG A 141 3.86 -7.82 -3.07
C ARG A 141 3.90 -6.76 -4.16
N GLY A 142 4.52 -7.09 -5.28
CA GLY A 142 4.62 -6.24 -6.43
C GLY A 142 3.25 -6.21 -7.10
N PRO A 143 2.81 -5.05 -7.56
CA PRO A 143 1.55 -4.96 -8.26
C PRO A 143 1.64 -5.59 -9.64
N ASP A 144 0.50 -6.12 -10.06
CA ASP A 144 0.32 -6.73 -11.37
C ASP A 144 0.07 -5.65 -12.41
N VAL A 145 0.59 -5.87 -13.62
CA VAL A 145 0.43 -4.92 -14.73
C VAL A 145 -0.62 -5.43 -15.70
N TRP A 146 -1.62 -4.58 -15.95
CA TRP A 146 -2.74 -4.83 -16.84
C TRP A 146 -2.76 -3.80 -17.96
N LEU A 147 -2.95 -4.26 -19.20
CA LEU A 147 -2.92 -3.42 -20.40
C LEU A 147 -4.20 -3.63 -21.20
N LYS A 148 -4.77 -2.54 -21.75
CA LYS A 148 -5.95 -2.61 -22.61
C LYS A 148 -5.65 -3.21 -23.99
N ASN A 149 -4.43 -3.01 -24.47
CA ASN A 149 -3.87 -3.62 -25.67
C ASN A 149 -2.72 -4.56 -25.28
N ASP A 150 -2.87 -5.87 -25.54
CA ASP A 150 -1.91 -6.90 -25.18
C ASP A 150 -0.62 -6.86 -26.02
N GLU A 151 -0.66 -6.28 -27.22
CA GLU A 151 0.52 -6.08 -28.08
C GLU A 151 1.56 -5.16 -27.45
N LEU A 152 1.18 -4.36 -26.45
CA LEU A 152 2.08 -3.51 -25.67
C LEU A 152 2.90 -4.30 -24.64
N CYS A 153 2.57 -5.57 -24.37
CA CYS A 153 3.30 -6.43 -23.44
C CYS A 153 4.58 -7.02 -24.08
N LEU A 154 5.59 -6.18 -24.27
CA LEU A 154 6.84 -6.54 -24.94
C LEU A 154 7.87 -7.11 -23.96
N GLN A 155 8.33 -8.33 -24.22
CA GLN A 155 9.41 -8.96 -23.45
C GLN A 155 10.67 -8.09 -23.36
N GLY A 156 10.97 -7.29 -24.39
CA GLY A 156 12.14 -6.40 -24.40
C GLY A 156 12.17 -5.37 -23.27
N GLY A 157 11.01 -5.02 -22.70
CA GLY A 157 10.88 -4.08 -21.58
C GLY A 157 11.01 -4.72 -20.19
N SER A 158 11.07 -6.05 -20.09
CA SER A 158 11.13 -6.75 -18.79
C SER A 158 12.41 -6.49 -17.99
N VAL A 159 13.45 -5.93 -18.61
CA VAL A 159 14.72 -5.56 -17.97
C VAL A 159 14.73 -4.10 -17.47
N ILE A 160 13.76 -3.30 -17.91
CA ILE A 160 13.61 -1.88 -17.60
C ILE A 160 12.17 -1.60 -17.14
N ILE A 161 11.60 -2.50 -16.32
CA ILE A 161 10.19 -2.47 -15.90
C ILE A 161 9.82 -1.09 -15.34
N SER A 162 10.64 -0.53 -14.44
CA SER A 162 10.38 0.78 -13.83
C SER A 162 10.21 1.88 -14.88
N ASP A 163 11.13 1.95 -15.85
CA ASP A 163 11.10 2.98 -16.90
C ASP A 163 9.87 2.81 -17.80
N VAL A 164 9.51 1.56 -18.11
CA VAL A 164 8.33 1.23 -18.93
C VAL A 164 7.03 1.57 -18.19
N THR A 165 6.93 1.25 -16.90
CA THR A 165 5.74 1.57 -16.10
C THR A 165 5.57 3.08 -15.92
N ASP A 166 6.67 3.82 -15.71
CA ASP A 166 6.63 5.28 -15.59
C ASP A 166 6.23 5.93 -16.92
N TRP A 167 6.65 5.35 -18.05
CA TRP A 167 6.25 5.80 -19.38
C TRP A 167 4.75 5.57 -19.65
N PHE A 168 4.21 4.40 -19.28
CA PHE A 168 2.77 4.15 -19.39
C PHE A 168 1.94 5.10 -18.53
N GLU A 169 2.39 5.39 -17.31
CA GLU A 169 1.71 6.32 -16.41
C GLU A 169 1.64 7.74 -17.02
N GLN A 170 2.72 8.19 -17.67
CA GLN A 170 2.72 9.45 -18.40
C GLN A 170 1.74 9.44 -19.59
N LYS A 171 1.63 8.33 -20.33
CA LYS A 171 0.69 8.18 -21.45
C LYS A 171 -0.76 8.20 -20.98
N ASN A 172 -1.05 7.52 -19.87
CA ASN A 172 -2.33 7.58 -19.17
C ASN A 172 -2.72 9.02 -18.79
N GLN A 173 -1.79 9.78 -18.18
CA GLN A 173 -2.03 11.18 -17.81
C GLN A 173 -2.30 12.09 -19.02
N GLN A 174 -1.74 11.74 -20.19
CA GLN A 174 -1.99 12.44 -21.45
C GLN A 174 -3.30 12.01 -22.12
N GLY A 175 -3.92 10.91 -21.68
CA GLY A 175 -5.10 10.32 -22.32
C GLY A 175 -4.81 9.72 -23.70
N ILE A 176 -3.54 9.42 -24.01
CA ILE A 176 -3.11 8.93 -25.32
C ILE A 176 -2.83 7.44 -25.22
N GLU A 177 -3.51 6.65 -26.03
CA GLU A 177 -3.17 5.24 -26.20
C GLU A 177 -1.80 5.13 -26.91
N PRO A 178 -0.79 4.51 -26.28
CA PRO A 178 0.51 4.34 -26.90
C PRO A 178 0.46 3.35 -28.06
N SER A 179 1.25 3.60 -29.11
CA SER A 179 1.44 2.61 -30.17
C SER A 179 2.56 1.62 -29.82
N VAL A 180 2.48 0.42 -30.41
CA VAL A 180 3.52 -0.62 -30.23
C VAL A 180 4.88 -0.14 -30.73
N ASP A 181 4.93 0.62 -31.82
CA ASP A 181 6.19 1.11 -32.39
C ASP A 181 6.81 2.21 -31.53
N GLU A 182 6.00 3.10 -30.96
CA GLU A 182 6.47 4.07 -29.96
C GLU A 182 7.13 3.38 -28.75
N LEU A 183 6.49 2.33 -28.23
CA LEU A 183 7.02 1.58 -27.09
C LEU A 183 8.32 0.84 -27.46
N LYS A 184 8.40 0.23 -28.65
CA LYS A 184 9.63 -0.42 -29.12
C LYS A 184 10.78 0.58 -29.22
N GLU A 185 10.53 1.76 -29.77
CA GLU A 185 11.54 2.82 -29.88
C GLU A 185 11.99 3.30 -28.50
N PHE A 186 11.04 3.56 -27.59
CA PHE A 186 11.34 3.90 -26.20
C PHE A 186 12.24 2.86 -25.51
N ILE A 187 11.83 1.58 -25.55
CA ILE A 187 12.60 0.48 -24.95
C ILE A 187 14.03 0.43 -25.52
N LYS A 188 14.17 0.56 -26.84
CA LYS A 188 15.47 0.53 -27.52
C LYS A 188 16.38 1.67 -27.05
N ILE A 189 15.87 2.90 -27.00
CA ILE A 189 16.63 4.08 -26.59
C ILE A 189 17.04 3.97 -25.12
N THR A 190 16.09 3.67 -24.24
CA THR A 190 16.32 3.58 -22.79
C THR A 190 17.33 2.50 -22.44
N ARG A 191 17.26 1.33 -23.09
CA ARG A 191 18.25 0.26 -22.91
C ARG A 191 19.64 0.70 -23.34
N LYS A 192 19.77 1.33 -24.52
CA LYS A 192 21.06 1.83 -25.00
C LYS A 192 21.67 2.85 -24.02
N MET A 193 20.87 3.80 -23.53
CA MET A 193 21.34 4.79 -22.54
C MET A 193 21.84 4.13 -21.25
N ARG A 194 21.14 3.10 -20.77
CA ARG A 194 21.52 2.37 -19.56
C ARG A 194 22.81 1.56 -19.76
N ASP A 195 22.95 0.91 -20.90
CA ASP A 195 24.15 0.17 -21.26
C ASP A 195 25.35 1.12 -21.40
N ASP A 196 25.17 2.27 -22.06
CA ASP A 196 26.21 3.29 -22.20
C ASP A 196 26.63 3.87 -20.83
N TYR A 197 25.69 4.06 -19.90
CA TYR A 197 26.00 4.52 -18.54
C TYR A 197 26.81 3.49 -17.75
N ILE A 198 26.43 2.20 -17.83
CA ILE A 198 27.14 1.11 -17.15
C ILE A 198 28.56 0.94 -17.71
N ASN A 199 28.72 1.05 -19.04
CA ASN A 199 30.01 0.84 -19.71
C ASN A 199 30.97 2.03 -19.60
N ASN A 200 30.50 3.20 -19.17
CA ASN A 200 31.32 4.41 -18.96
C ASN A 200 31.64 4.69 -17.47
N MET A 201 31.30 3.76 -16.57
CA MET A 201 31.74 3.74 -15.16
C MET A 201 32.92 2.80 -14.97
#